data_AF-A0A9E4FDN9-F1
#
_entry.id   AF-A0A9E4FDN9-F1
#
_cell.length_a   1.000
_cell.length_b   1.000
_cell.length_c   1.000
_cell.angle_alpha   90.00
_cell.angle_beta   90.00
_cell.angle_gamma   90.00
#
_symmetry.space_group_name_H-M   'P 1'
#
loop_
_entity.id
_entity.type
_entity.pdbx_description
1 polymer ?
#
loop_
_entity_poly.entity_id
_entity_poly.type
_entity_poly.pdbx_seq_one_letter_code
_entity_poly.pdbx_strand_id
1 'polypeptide(L)'
;MWLLTGIPRSGSSLACRLAGELPDVVALSEPMARAEFAGLRTPREACARIEHFAVRTRRLIGRSRRAPSLQVDGRLDDNVVVDDTDGGLRRRQAEHGEIVIQKPLSDRFTL
;
A
#
# COMPACT_ATOMS: atom_id res chain seq x y z
N MET A 1 -4.28 -9.61 10.17
CA MET A 1 -3.91 -8.33 9.53
C MET A 1 -2.58 -7.90 10.10
N TRP A 2 -1.62 -7.57 9.26
CA TRP A 2 -0.30 -7.09 9.68
C TRP A 2 -0.18 -5.61 9.31
N LEU A 3 0.51 -4.84 10.13
CA LEU A 3 0.75 -3.43 9.84
C LEU A 3 2.25 -3.17 9.95
N LEU A 4 2.87 -2.87 8.81
CA LEU A 4 4.24 -2.41 8.76
C LEU A 4 4.26 -0.89 8.92
N THR A 5 4.77 -0.42 10.05
CA THR A 5 4.99 1.01 10.31
C THR A 5 6.48 1.29 10.43
N GLY A 6 6.88 2.51 10.09
CA GLY A 6 8.27 2.93 10.18
C GLY A 6 8.39 4.43 9.92
N ILE A 7 9.47 5.02 10.41
CA ILE A 7 9.83 6.39 10.04
C ILE A 7 10.20 6.45 8.55
N PRO A 8 9.98 7.58 7.85
CA PRO A 8 10.38 7.71 6.46
C PRO A 8 11.85 7.33 6.25
N ARG A 9 12.14 6.63 5.16
CA ARG A 9 13.48 6.14 4.77
C ARG A 9 14.10 5.07 5.68
N SER A 10 13.30 4.40 6.53
CA SER A 10 13.76 3.25 7.33
C SER A 10 13.79 1.91 6.59
N GLY A 11 13.61 1.91 5.26
CA GLY A 11 13.48 0.67 4.46
C GLY A 11 12.11 -0.02 4.55
N SER A 12 11.08 0.64 5.11
CA SER A 12 9.72 0.08 5.19
C SER A 12 9.13 -0.25 3.82
N SER A 13 9.39 0.56 2.79
CA SER A 13 8.96 0.28 1.41
C SER A 13 9.59 -1.00 0.86
N LEU A 14 10.89 -1.23 1.10
CA LEU A 14 11.59 -2.44 0.67
C LEU A 14 11.04 -3.68 1.39
N ALA A 15 10.86 -3.59 2.71
CA ALA A 15 10.27 -4.67 3.49
C ALA A 15 8.84 -5.01 3.04
N CYS A 16 8.03 -3.98 2.72
CA CYS A 16 6.70 -4.16 2.14
C CYS A 16 6.77 -4.90 0.79
N ARG A 17 7.69 -4.51 -0.10
CA ARG A 17 7.88 -5.18 -1.40
C ARG A 17 8.26 -6.66 -1.24
N LEU A 18 9.24 -6.97 -0.38
CA LEU A 18 9.68 -8.35 -0.12
C LEU A 18 8.55 -9.21 0.48
N ALA A 19 7.77 -8.66 1.42
CA ALA A 19 6.57 -9.33 1.91
C ALA A 19 5.56 -9.59 0.78
N GLY A 20 5.46 -8.65 -0.16
CA GLY A 20 4.67 -8.76 -1.39
C GLY A 20 5.18 -9.82 -2.38
N GLU A 21 6.33 -10.46 -2.18
CA GLU A 21 6.81 -11.59 -3.00
C GLU A 21 6.38 -12.94 -2.42
N LEU A 22 6.07 -13.01 -1.12
CA LEU A 22 5.70 -14.25 -0.45
C LEU A 22 4.40 -14.85 -1.03
N PRO A 23 4.28 -16.19 -1.09
CA PRO A 23 3.04 -16.84 -1.49
C PRO A 23 1.94 -16.51 -0.47
N ASP A 24 0.73 -16.31 -0.96
CA ASP A 24 -0.46 -16.05 -0.13
C ASP A 24 -0.36 -14.82 0.79
N VAL A 25 0.49 -13.86 0.44
CA VAL A 25 0.61 -12.56 1.11
C VAL A 25 0.36 -11.44 0.10
N VAL A 26 -0.46 -10.47 0.50
CA VAL A 26 -0.70 -9.22 -0.20
C VAL A 26 -0.15 -8.09 0.65
N ALA A 27 0.97 -7.51 0.23
CA ALA A 27 1.52 -6.32 0.87
C ALA A 27 1.09 -5.08 0.08
N LEU A 28 0.62 -4.04 0.78
CA LEU A 28 0.16 -2.80 0.18
C LEU A 28 0.99 -1.64 0.72
N SER A 29 1.58 -0.86 -0.19
CA SER A 29 2.43 0.29 0.16
C SER A 29 1.56 1.54 0.31
N GLU A 30 1.65 2.21 1.47
CA GLU A 30 0.92 3.46 1.79
C GLU A 30 -0.51 3.53 1.20
N PRO A 31 -1.39 2.55 1.46
CA PRO A 31 -2.57 2.35 0.63
C PRO A 31 -3.77 3.24 1.00
N MET A 32 -3.68 3.97 2.10
CA MET A 32 -4.71 4.91 2.55
C MET A 32 -4.27 6.35 2.28
N ALA A 33 -5.16 7.15 1.70
CA ALA A 33 -4.85 8.56 1.48
C ALA A 33 -4.83 9.32 2.81
N ARG A 34 -3.93 10.29 2.97
CA ARG A 34 -3.84 11.11 4.19
C ARG A 34 -5.16 11.82 4.52
N ALA A 35 -5.92 12.20 3.49
CA ALA A 35 -7.24 12.80 3.63
C ALA A 35 -8.25 11.90 4.35
N GLU A 36 -8.08 10.57 4.33
CA GLU A 36 -8.96 9.66 5.07
C GLU A 36 -8.85 9.85 6.60
N PHE A 37 -7.74 10.39 7.08
CA PHE A 37 -7.51 10.66 8.50
C PHE A 37 -7.82 12.11 8.89
N ALA A 38 -8.22 12.96 7.94
CA ALA A 38 -8.60 14.33 8.23
C ALA A 38 -9.84 14.36 9.14
N GLY A 39 -9.77 15.15 10.21
CA GLY A 39 -10.88 15.33 11.16
C GLY A 39 -11.03 14.24 12.22
N LEU A 40 -10.22 13.17 12.20
CA LEU A 40 -10.14 12.22 13.31
C LEU A 40 -9.45 12.91 14.50
N ARG A 41 -10.04 12.77 15.69
CA ARG A 41 -9.59 13.48 16.91
C ARG A 41 -8.87 12.58 17.88
N THR A 42 -9.05 11.27 17.76
CA THR A 42 -8.50 10.29 18.70
C THR A 42 -7.73 9.17 18.00
N PRO A 43 -6.71 8.58 18.66
CA PRO A 43 -6.03 7.39 18.14
C PRO A 43 -7.00 6.21 17.89
N ARG A 44 -8.04 6.07 18.72
CA ARG A 44 -9.04 5.02 18.57
C ARG A 44 -9.81 5.12 17.26
N GLU A 45 -10.17 6.34 16.83
CA GLU A 45 -10.82 6.56 15.54
C GLU A 45 -9.90 6.23 14.36
N ALA A 46 -8.60 6.55 14.47
CA ALA A 46 -7.62 6.20 13.46
C ALA A 46 -7.44 4.68 13.34
N CYS A 47 -7.33 3.96 14.45
CA CYS A 47 -7.26 2.49 14.45
C CYS A 47 -8.52 1.87 13.83
N ALA A 48 -9.72 2.32 14.25
CA ALA A 48 -10.97 1.84 13.68
C ALA A 48 -11.08 2.09 12.16
N ARG A 49 -10.53 3.23 11.69
CA ARG A 49 -10.47 3.55 10.26
C ARG A 49 -9.56 2.58 9.50
N ILE A 50 -8.39 2.25 10.06
CA ILE A 50 -7.44 1.29 9.45
C ILE A 50 -8.05 -0.12 9.43
N GLU A 51 -8.70 -0.56 10.51
CA GLU A 51 -9.39 -1.86 10.55
C GLU A 51 -10.50 -1.95 9.51
N HIS A 52 -11.34 -0.92 9.41
CA HIS A 52 -12.39 -0.85 8.40
C HIS A 52 -11.81 -0.90 6.98
N PHE A 53 -10.72 -0.17 6.74
CA PHE A 53 -9.99 -0.23 5.48
C PHE A 53 -9.53 -1.66 5.16
N ALA A 54 -8.89 -2.35 6.11
CA ALA A 54 -8.38 -3.70 5.90
C ALA A 54 -9.50 -4.70 5.57
N VAL A 55 -10.64 -4.63 6.29
CA VAL A 55 -11.81 -5.48 6.00
C VAL A 55 -12.37 -5.21 4.61
N ARG A 56 -12.53 -3.94 4.23
CA ARG A 56 -13.00 -3.54 2.90
C ARG A 56 -12.06 -4.03 1.81
N THR A 57 -10.76 -3.80 1.98
CA THR A 57 -9.73 -4.17 1.02
C THR A 57 -9.61 -5.67 0.85
N ARG A 58 -9.70 -6.45 1.94
CA ARG A 58 -9.76 -7.92 1.85
C ARG A 58 -10.92 -8.40 0.97
N ARG A 59 -12.12 -7.83 1.16
CA ARG A 59 -13.31 -8.15 0.35
C ARG A 59 -13.13 -7.78 -1.12
N LEU A 60 -12.51 -6.62 -1.39
CA LEU A 60 -12.19 -6.18 -2.76
C LEU A 60 -11.24 -7.16 -3.45
N ILE A 61 -10.14 -7.52 -2.78
CA ILE A 61 -9.14 -8.48 -3.28
C ILE A 61 -9.80 -9.83 -3.62
N GLY A 62 -10.63 -10.35 -2.72
CA GLY A 62 -11.33 -11.63 -2.93
C GLY A 62 -12.27 -11.60 -4.13
N ARG A 63 -12.91 -10.45 -4.42
CA ARG A 63 -13.89 -10.31 -5.52
C ARG A 63 -13.26 -9.97 -6.86
N SER A 64 -12.30 -9.06 -6.88
CA SER A 64 -11.80 -8.46 -8.13
C SER A 64 -10.31 -8.57 -8.31
N ARG A 65 -9.57 -9.20 -7.38
CA ARG A 65 -8.10 -9.30 -7.40
C ARG A 65 -7.41 -7.94 -7.57
N ARG A 66 -8.00 -6.90 -6.97
CA ARG A 66 -7.50 -5.52 -7.00
C ARG A 66 -7.42 -4.96 -5.59
N ALA A 67 -6.46 -4.08 -5.36
CA ALA A 67 -6.30 -3.40 -4.08
C ALA A 67 -5.79 -1.97 -4.27
N PRO A 68 -6.24 -1.01 -3.44
CA PRO A 68 -5.62 0.31 -3.38
C PRO A 68 -4.18 0.20 -2.85
N SER A 69 -3.26 0.90 -3.49
CA SER A 69 -1.87 1.03 -3.06
C SER A 69 -1.29 2.32 -3.63
N LEU A 70 -0.29 2.88 -2.96
CA LEU A 70 0.68 3.75 -3.61
C LEU A 70 1.48 2.88 -4.58
N GLN A 71 1.51 3.28 -5.85
CA GLN A 71 1.99 2.44 -6.95
C GLN A 71 2.76 3.27 -7.98
N VAL A 72 3.58 2.59 -8.78
CA VAL A 72 4.24 3.12 -9.98
C VAL A 72 3.77 2.23 -11.15
N ASP A 73 3.12 2.81 -12.17
CA ASP A 73 2.63 2.13 -13.37
C ASP A 73 1.79 0.84 -13.14
N GLY A 74 0.91 0.86 -12.14
CA GLY A 74 0.05 -0.25 -11.72
C GLY A 74 0.75 -1.34 -10.91
N ARG A 75 2.02 -1.13 -10.53
CA ARG A 75 2.88 -2.11 -9.85
C ARG A 75 3.46 -1.54 -8.55
N LEU A 76 3.82 -2.46 -7.67
CA LEU A 76 4.54 -2.17 -6.43
C LEU A 76 6.04 -2.25 -6.75
N ASP A 77 6.52 -1.31 -7.58
CA ASP A 77 7.87 -1.33 -8.16
C ASP A 77 8.84 -0.37 -7.44
N ASP A 78 10.14 -0.61 -7.59
CA ASP A 78 11.22 -0.01 -6.78
C ASP A 78 11.54 1.46 -7.13
N ASN A 79 11.15 1.92 -8.32
CA ASN A 79 11.53 3.25 -8.82
C ASN A 79 10.49 4.31 -8.48
N VAL A 80 10.45 4.70 -7.20
CA VAL A 80 9.64 5.83 -6.70
C VAL A 80 10.16 7.20 -7.19
N VAL A 81 11.32 7.21 -7.87
CA VAL A 81 12.08 8.40 -8.29
C VAL A 81 12.66 8.18 -9.69
N VAL A 82 12.41 9.11 -10.61
CA VAL A 82 13.14 9.21 -11.89
C VAL A 82 14.47 9.93 -11.63
N ASP A 83 15.56 9.44 -12.20
CA ASP A 83 16.89 10.10 -12.15
C ASP A 83 16.95 11.41 -12.96
N ASP A 84 15.88 11.76 -13.68
CA ASP A 84 15.87 12.89 -14.59
C ASP A 84 15.57 14.21 -13.87
N THR A 85 16.61 15.03 -13.73
CA THR A 85 16.59 16.35 -13.11
C THR A 85 16.28 17.41 -14.14
N ASP A 86 15.01 17.64 -14.43
CA ASP A 86 14.59 18.91 -15.05
C ASP A 86 14.34 19.92 -13.92
N GLY A 87 15.35 20.75 -13.63
CA GLY A 87 15.25 21.85 -12.65
C GLY A 87 15.61 21.54 -11.19
N GLY A 88 16.25 20.40 -10.89
CA GLY A 88 16.89 20.15 -9.59
C GLY A 88 16.01 19.62 -8.45
N LEU A 89 14.72 19.36 -8.70
CA LEU A 89 13.81 18.70 -7.75
C LEU A 89 13.41 17.31 -8.26
N ARG A 90 13.64 16.28 -7.44
CA ARG A 90 13.25 14.89 -7.76
C ARG A 90 11.73 14.79 -7.90
N ARG A 91 11.24 14.36 -9.08
CA ARG A 91 9.81 14.16 -9.34
C ARG A 91 9.34 12.85 -8.72
N ARG A 92 8.28 12.91 -7.90
CA ARG A 92 7.62 11.73 -7.32
C ARG A 92 6.78 11.05 -8.40
N GLN A 93 7.12 9.82 -8.76
CA GLN A 93 6.39 9.03 -9.77
C GLN A 93 5.28 8.17 -9.17
N ALA A 94 5.27 8.01 -7.84
CA ALA A 94 4.29 7.17 -7.17
C ALA A 94 2.96 7.91 -6.93
N GLU A 95 1.87 7.31 -7.40
CA GLU A 95 0.50 7.81 -7.29
C GLU A 95 -0.39 6.82 -6.53
N HIS A 96 -1.44 7.31 -5.87
CA HIS A 96 -2.45 6.42 -5.30
C HIS A 96 -3.31 5.86 -6.43
N GLY A 97 -3.35 4.54 -6.55
CA GLY A 97 -4.16 3.85 -7.55
C GLY A 97 -4.54 2.46 -7.08
N GLU A 98 -4.94 1.62 -8.03
CA GLU A 98 -5.21 0.21 -7.77
C GLU A 98 -4.14 -0.65 -8.44
N ILE A 99 -3.66 -1.65 -7.72
CA ILE A 99 -2.76 -2.69 -8.25
C ILE A 99 -3.57 -3.95 -8.56
N VAL A 100 -3.14 -4.69 -9.58
CA VAL A 100 -3.70 -6.01 -9.91
C VAL A 100 -2.87 -7.09 -9.22
N ILE A 101 -3.54 -7.98 -8.48
CA ILE A 101 -2.91 -9.07 -7.78
C ILE A 101 -2.95 -10.31 -8.67
N GLN A 102 -1.84 -10.56 -9.37
CA GLN A 102 -1.71 -11.66 -10.32
C GLN A 102 -1.41 -13.01 -9.66
N LYS A 103 -0.83 -12.99 -8.45
CA LYS A 103 -0.48 -14.23 -7.73
C LYS A 103 -1.73 -15.01 -7.29
N PRO A 104 -1.67 -16.35 -7.25
CA PRO A 104 -2.72 -17.15 -6.64
C PRO A 104 -2.82 -16.81 -5.15
N LEU A 105 -4.06 -16.70 -4.66
CA LEU A 105 -4.38 -16.43 -3.26
C LEU A 105 -5.43 -17.43 -2.82
N SER A 106 -5.24 -17.97 -1.62
CA SER A 106 -6.24 -18.74 -0.89
C SER A 106 -7.26 -17.79 -0.25
N ASP A 107 -8.38 -18.31 0.25
CA ASP A 107 -9.35 -17.53 1.03
C ASP A 107 -8.78 -17.02 2.37
N ARG A 108 -7.63 -17.56 2.78
CA ARG A 108 -6.94 -17.28 4.04
C ARG A 108 -5.66 -16.45 3.87
N PHE A 109 -5.45 -15.84 2.70
CA PHE A 109 -4.28 -15.00 2.44
C PHE A 109 -4.04 -13.95 3.53
N THR A 110 -2.79 -13.59 3.75
CA THR A 110 -2.39 -12.54 4.69
C THR A 110 -2.42 -11.17 4.01
N LEU A 111 -3.01 -10.20 4.72
CA LEU A 111 -3.03 -8.78 4.39
C LEU A 111 -2.39 -8.00 5.55
#